data_AF-A0A5C3QNE3-F1
#
_entry.id   AF-A0A5C3QNE3-F1
#
_cell.length_a   1.000
_cell.length_b   1.000
_cell.length_c   1.000
_cell.angle_alpha   90.00
_cell.angle_beta   90.00
_cell.angle_gamma   90.00
#
_symmetry.space_group_name_H-M   'P 1'
#
loop_
_entity.id
_entity.type
_entity.pdbx_description
1 polymer ?
#
loop_
_entity_poly.entity_id
_entity_poly.type
_entity_poly.pdbx_seq_one_letter_code
_entity_poly.pdbx_strand_id
1 'polypeptide(L)'
;MNIKIKGSKKTTFLYAGDRWATGNTLWESRYIWLPATIDDQSSALTVHWHDVYAIDVKTGELTFPRGRSYEAEDGVVTDNAMAVNSESHSFPRRYHDPDGLWGDNRGGNNITLARNAVL
;
A
#
# COMPACT_ATOMS: atom_id res chain seq x y z
N MET A 1 -1.29 -7.58 13.11
CA MET A 1 -1.11 -6.76 14.33
C MET A 1 -1.43 -5.31 13.95
N ASN A 2 -2.17 -4.56 14.77
CA ASN A 2 -2.45 -3.14 14.50
C ASN A 2 -1.73 -2.24 15.51
N ILE A 3 -1.02 -1.22 15.01
CA ILE A 3 -0.36 -0.23 15.85
C ILE A 3 -1.27 0.99 15.95
N LYS A 4 -1.58 1.42 17.18
CA LYS A 4 -2.43 2.59 17.44
C LYS A 4 -1.58 3.75 17.98
N ILE A 5 -1.59 4.87 17.28
CA ILE A 5 -0.86 6.07 17.67
C ILE A 5 -1.90 7.11 18.12
N LYS A 6 -1.91 7.39 19.43
CA LYS A 6 -2.77 8.39 20.05
C LYS A 6 -2.07 9.74 20.06
N GLY A 7 -2.26 10.50 18.99
CA GLY A 7 -1.76 11.87 18.90
C GLY A 7 -2.68 12.88 19.59
N SER A 8 -2.16 14.09 19.82
CA SER A 8 -2.92 15.20 20.40
C SER A 8 -4.03 15.71 19.50
N LYS A 9 -3.89 15.57 18.17
CA LYS A 9 -4.90 16.02 17.20
C LYS A 9 -5.78 14.89 16.69
N LYS A 10 -5.18 13.73 16.39
CA LYS A 10 -5.94 12.56 15.93
C LYS A 10 -5.30 11.25 16.36
N THR A 11 -6.12 10.20 16.34
CA THR A 11 -5.65 8.82 16.47
C THR A 11 -5.42 8.24 15.08
N THR A 12 -4.22 7.73 14.83
CA THR A 12 -3.87 7.05 13.57
C THR A 12 -3.65 5.57 13.83
N PHE A 13 -4.16 4.74 12.93
CA PHE A 13 -3.95 3.30 12.94
C PHE A 13 -2.98 2.93 11.82
N LEU A 14 -2.01 2.08 12.14
CA LEU A 14 -1.12 1.47 11.16
C LEU A 14 -1.38 -0.04 11.14
N TYR A 15 -1.56 -0.58 9.94
CA TYR A 15 -1.43 -1.99 9.67
C TYR A 15 0.06 -2.34 9.75
N ALA A 16 0.43 -3.26 10.66
CA ALA A 16 1.78 -3.77 10.76
C ALA A 16 1.76 -5.26 10.42
N GLY A 17 2.35 -5.59 9.27
CA GLY A 17 2.52 -6.93 8.78
C GLY A 17 3.95 -7.18 8.29
N ASP A 18 4.23 -8.43 7.97
CA ASP A 18 5.51 -8.89 7.46
C ASP A 18 5.31 -9.49 6.07
N ARG A 19 6.13 -9.05 5.13
CA ARG A 19 6.35 -9.80 3.91
C ARG A 19 7.46 -10.80 4.19
N TRP A 20 7.05 -12.03 4.45
CA TRP A 20 7.97 -13.12 4.72
C TRP A 20 8.70 -13.53 3.45
N ALA A 21 10.04 -13.52 3.51
CA ALA A 21 10.87 -14.16 2.51
C ALA A 21 10.81 -15.69 2.68
N THR A 22 10.90 -16.45 1.59
CA THR A 22 10.69 -17.90 1.62
C THR A 22 11.92 -18.66 2.13
N GLY A 23 11.68 -19.65 3.00
CA GLY A 23 12.63 -20.72 3.34
C GLY A 23 13.98 -20.22 3.87
N ASN A 24 14.99 -20.19 2.99
CA ASN A 24 16.38 -19.95 3.34
C ASN A 24 16.77 -18.47 3.38
N THR A 25 15.89 -17.53 3.05
CA THR A 25 16.20 -16.08 3.07
C THR A 25 15.33 -15.32 4.05
N LEU A 26 14.90 -15.95 5.15
CA LEU A 26 14.03 -15.32 6.15
C LEU A 26 14.57 -13.97 6.67
N TRP A 27 15.88 -13.77 6.68
CA TRP A 27 16.51 -12.49 7.04
C TRP A 27 16.27 -11.35 6.03
N GLU A 28 15.80 -11.66 4.83
CA GLU A 28 15.37 -10.69 3.81
C GLU A 28 13.90 -10.29 3.96
N SER A 29 13.19 -10.83 4.96
CA SER A 29 11.82 -10.42 5.25
C SER A 29 11.76 -8.89 5.45
N ARG A 30 10.63 -8.31 5.03
CA ARG A 30 10.42 -6.86 5.07
C ARG A 30 9.19 -6.53 5.89
N TYR A 31 9.26 -5.42 6.60
CA TYR A 31 8.14 -4.87 7.33
C TYR A 31 7.23 -4.09 6.38
N ILE A 32 5.93 -4.36 6.44
CA ILE A 32 4.88 -3.64 5.71
C ILE A 32 4.06 -2.87 6.72
N TRP A 33 4.33 -1.57 6.84
CA TRP A 33 3.62 -0.67 7.74
C TRP A 33 2.83 0.35 6.94
N LEU A 34 1.51 0.25 6.97
CA LEU A 34 0.63 1.06 6.12
C LEU A 34 -0.43 1.78 6.94
N PRO A 35 -0.78 3.04 6.61
CA PRO A 35 -1.92 3.72 7.18
C PRO A 35 -3.22 2.92 7.02
N ALA A 36 -4.03 2.85 8.06
CA ALA A 36 -5.32 2.18 8.03
C ALA A 36 -6.42 3.07 8.60
N THR A 37 -7.61 2.96 8.02
CA THR A 37 -8.84 3.58 8.52
C THR A 37 -9.85 2.51 8.88
N ILE A 38 -10.56 2.72 9.98
CA ILE A 38 -11.66 1.88 10.40
C ILE A 38 -12.92 2.71 10.21
N ASP A 39 -13.86 2.19 9.43
CA ASP A 39 -15.21 2.74 9.33
C ASP A 39 -16.09 2.02 10.36
N ASP A 40 -16.53 2.76 11.37
CA ASP A 40 -17.37 2.24 12.46
C ASP A 40 -18.78 1.84 11.97
N GLN A 41 -19.27 2.42 10.87
CA GLN A 41 -20.61 2.12 10.35
C GLN A 41 -20.63 0.78 9.61
N SER A 42 -19.65 0.57 8.72
CA SER A 42 -19.54 -0.67 7.95
C SER A 42 -18.68 -1.74 8.64
N SER A 43 -18.07 -1.41 9.78
CA SER A 43 -17.04 -2.24 10.43
C SER A 43 -15.93 -2.65 9.47
N ALA A 44 -15.63 -1.81 8.47
CA ALA A 44 -14.63 -2.06 7.45
C ALA A 44 -13.27 -1.50 7.87
N LEU A 45 -12.23 -2.30 7.71
CA LEU A 45 -10.84 -1.85 7.82
C LEU A 45 -10.29 -1.64 6.41
N THR A 46 -9.91 -0.42 6.09
CA THR A 46 -9.24 -0.08 4.83
C THR A 46 -7.78 0.23 5.09
N VAL A 47 -6.89 -0.54 4.48
CA VAL A 47 -5.44 -0.29 4.47
C VAL A 47 -5.12 0.52 3.22
N HIS A 48 -4.51 1.69 3.42
CA HIS A 48 -4.13 2.61 2.35
C HIS A 48 -2.68 2.38 1.99
N TRP A 49 -2.44 2.01 0.75
CA TRP A 49 -1.09 1.72 0.28
C TRP A 49 -0.33 3.04 0.06
N HIS A 50 0.83 3.17 0.73
CA HIS A 50 1.69 4.36 0.74
C HIS A 50 3.18 4.01 0.80
N ASP A 51 3.92 4.25 -0.29
CA ASP A 51 5.33 3.82 -0.43
C ASP A 51 6.23 4.60 0.51
N VAL A 52 5.92 5.89 0.62
CA VAL A 52 6.65 6.84 1.46
C VAL A 52 5.64 7.71 2.18
N TYR A 53 5.75 7.78 3.50
CA TYR A 53 5.01 8.70 4.34
C TYR A 53 5.83 9.03 5.59
N ALA A 54 5.49 10.15 6.23
CA ALA A 54 5.99 10.49 7.54
C ALA A 54 4.83 10.53 8.54
N ILE A 55 5.08 10.09 9.77
CA ILE A 55 4.13 10.19 10.89
C ILE A 55 4.71 11.05 12.00
N ASP A 56 3.96 12.08 12.39
CA ASP A 56 4.23 12.80 13.64
C ASP A 56 3.51 12.07 14.78
N VAL A 57 4.28 11.37 15.62
CA VAL A 57 3.74 10.59 16.74
C VAL A 57 3.11 11.47 17.84
N LYS A 58 3.46 12.76 17.94
CA LYS A 58 2.89 13.67 18.93
C LYS A 58 1.50 14.12 18.53
N THR A 59 1.30 14.48 17.26
CA THR A 59 0.02 14.96 16.74
C THR A 59 -0.86 13.85 16.17
N GLY A 60 -0.25 12.74 15.75
CA GLY A 60 -0.89 11.64 15.03
C GLY A 60 -1.03 11.91 13.53
N GLU A 61 -0.48 13.01 12.99
CA GLU A 61 -0.63 13.40 11.60
C GLU A 61 0.27 12.60 10.64
N LEU A 62 -0.27 12.32 9.45
CA LEU A 62 0.45 11.65 8.36
C LEU A 62 0.73 12.67 7.26
N THR A 63 1.95 12.65 6.73
CA THR A 63 2.36 13.49 5.60
C THR A 63 2.83 12.62 4.46
N PHE A 64 2.35 12.91 3.26
CA PHE A 64 2.68 12.17 2.04
C PHE A 64 3.53 13.07 1.12
N PRO A 65 4.82 12.76 0.90
CA PRO A 65 5.63 13.50 -0.05
C PRO A 65 5.09 13.31 -1.47
N ARG A 66 5.26 14.33 -2.32
CA ARG A 66 4.87 14.25 -3.73
C ARG A 66 6.01 13.65 -4.54
N GLY A 67 5.78 12.48 -5.11
CA GLY A 67 6.66 11.87 -6.11
C GLY A 67 6.32 12.32 -7.53
N ARG A 68 7.18 11.94 -8.47
CA ARG A 68 6.93 12.01 -9.91
C ARG A 68 6.99 10.60 -10.47
N SER A 69 5.90 10.15 -11.08
CA SER A 69 5.84 8.87 -11.79
C SER A 69 6.51 8.97 -13.15
N TYR A 70 7.16 7.89 -13.56
CA TYR A 70 7.70 7.69 -14.89
C TYR A 70 7.24 6.32 -15.35
N GLU A 71 6.47 6.27 -16.45
CA GLU A 71 5.95 5.02 -16.98
C GLU A 71 7.07 4.26 -17.71
N ALA A 72 7.09 2.94 -17.55
CA ALA A 72 8.18 2.12 -18.07
C ALA A 72 8.14 2.01 -19.61
N GLU A 73 6.93 2.04 -20.20
CA GLU A 73 6.71 2.02 -21.65
C GLU A 73 7.15 3.30 -22.37
N ASP A 74 7.29 4.42 -21.65
CA ASP A 74 7.82 5.68 -22.17
C ASP A 74 9.36 5.68 -22.21
N GLY A 75 10.01 4.65 -21.64
CA GLY A 75 11.46 4.50 -21.60
C GLY A 75 12.07 4.03 -22.93
N VAL A 76 13.40 4.14 -23.04
CA VAL A 76 14.14 3.55 -24.16
C VAL A 76 14.23 2.04 -23.97
N VAL A 77 13.60 1.27 -24.86
CA VAL A 77 13.63 -0.19 -24.86
C VAL A 77 14.88 -0.67 -25.59
N THR A 78 15.68 -1.54 -24.97
CA THR A 78 16.91 -2.12 -25.55
C THR A 78 16.85 -3.64 -25.60
N ASP A 79 17.67 -4.22 -26.49
CA ASP A 79 17.81 -5.66 -26.70
C ASP A 79 16.46 -6.36 -26.98
N ASN A 80 16.05 -7.25 -26.09
CA ASN A 80 14.85 -8.09 -26.24
C ASN A 80 13.72 -7.67 -25.28
N ALA A 81 13.79 -6.47 -24.67
CA ALA A 81 12.72 -5.97 -23.81
C ALA A 81 11.45 -5.64 -24.64
N MET A 82 10.27 -5.85 -24.04
CA MET A 82 8.98 -5.64 -24.72
C MET A 82 7.96 -5.00 -23.78
N ALA A 83 7.17 -4.07 -24.31
CA ALA A 83 6.01 -3.52 -23.61
C ALA A 83 4.86 -4.54 -23.60
N VAL A 84 4.23 -4.71 -22.44
CA VAL A 84 3.11 -5.63 -22.24
C VAL A 84 1.88 -4.84 -21.85
N ASN A 85 0.77 -5.05 -22.55
CA ASN A 85 -0.48 -4.33 -22.31
C ASN A 85 -1.43 -5.20 -21.48
N SER A 86 -1.89 -4.68 -20.35
CA SER A 86 -3.05 -5.22 -19.61
C SER A 86 -3.78 -4.11 -18.85
N GLU A 87 -5.04 -4.36 -18.49
CA GLU A 87 -5.86 -3.40 -17.73
C GLU A 87 -5.27 -3.08 -16.35
N SER A 88 -4.53 -4.02 -15.74
CA SER A 88 -3.89 -3.84 -14.43
C SER A 88 -2.66 -2.94 -14.43
N HIS A 89 -2.10 -2.59 -15.61
CA HIS A 89 -0.94 -1.69 -15.72
C HIS A 89 -1.36 -0.20 -15.78
N SER A 90 -2.66 0.09 -15.82
CA SER A 90 -3.16 1.48 -15.74
C SER A 90 -3.14 1.98 -14.30
N PHE A 91 -1.94 2.27 -13.79
CA PHE A 91 -1.78 2.86 -12.47
C PHE A 91 -2.45 4.24 -12.44
N PRO A 92 -3.36 4.53 -11.50
CA PRO A 92 -3.84 5.88 -11.32
C PRO A 92 -2.65 6.79 -10.99
N ARG A 93 -2.63 7.98 -11.64
CA ARG A 93 -1.60 9.05 -11.70
C ARG A 93 -0.91 9.52 -10.40
N ARG A 94 -1.09 8.85 -9.26
CA ARG A 94 -0.57 9.23 -7.94
C ARG A 94 0.19 8.14 -7.20
N TYR A 95 0.38 6.96 -7.77
CA TYR A 95 0.94 5.85 -7.00
C TYR A 95 1.73 4.86 -7.86
N HIS A 96 2.93 4.46 -7.41
CA HIS A 96 3.81 3.51 -8.10
C HIS A 96 3.99 2.29 -7.22
N ASP A 97 3.51 1.11 -7.64
CA ASP A 97 3.78 -0.16 -6.97
C ASP A 97 5.10 -0.73 -7.50
N PRO A 98 6.24 -0.64 -6.77
CA PRO A 98 7.54 -1.02 -7.31
C PRO A 98 7.76 -2.54 -7.43
N ASP A 99 6.86 -3.36 -6.89
CA ASP A 99 7.12 -4.80 -6.75
C ASP A 99 6.16 -5.71 -7.51
N GLY A 100 5.03 -5.26 -8.06
CA GLY A 100 4.18 -6.02 -9.01
C GLY A 100 3.78 -7.45 -8.61
N LEU A 101 3.99 -7.84 -7.35
CA LEU A 101 3.98 -9.23 -6.88
C LEU A 101 2.70 -9.61 -6.13
N TRP A 102 1.74 -8.68 -6.04
CA TRP A 102 0.39 -8.96 -5.58
C TRP A 102 -0.53 -9.09 -6.80
N GLY A 103 -0.70 -10.33 -7.24
CA GLY A 103 -1.66 -10.69 -8.27
C GLY A 103 -3.08 -10.34 -7.82
N ASP A 104 -3.80 -9.71 -8.74
CA ASP A 104 -5.18 -9.20 -8.64
C ASP A 104 -5.40 -7.78 -8.11
N ASN A 105 -4.65 -6.80 -8.66
CA ASN A 105 -5.03 -5.39 -8.61
C ASN A 105 -6.34 -5.16 -9.42
N ARG A 106 -7.49 -5.57 -8.86
CA ARG A 106 -8.84 -5.27 -9.35
C ARG A 106 -9.20 -3.81 -9.05
N GLY A 107 -8.38 -2.87 -9.53
CA GLY A 107 -8.67 -1.45 -9.57
C GLY A 107 -8.85 -0.75 -8.21
N GLY A 108 -8.28 -1.30 -7.13
CA GLY A 108 -8.42 -0.74 -5.79
C GLY A 108 -7.08 -0.67 -5.06
N ASN A 109 -6.49 0.52 -4.99
CA ASN A 109 -5.21 0.80 -4.29
C ASN A 109 -5.23 0.53 -2.78
N ASN A 110 -6.36 0.06 -2.24
CA ASN A 110 -6.61 -0.10 -0.82
C ASN A 110 -7.19 -1.49 -0.54
N ILE A 111 -6.63 -2.19 0.45
CA ILE A 111 -7.19 -3.45 0.92
C ILE A 111 -8.31 -3.13 1.90
N THR A 112 -9.56 -3.38 1.53
CA THR A 112 -10.71 -3.21 2.42
C THR A 112 -11.22 -4.56 2.90
N LEU A 113 -11.16 -4.77 4.21
CA LEU A 113 -11.71 -5.93 4.89
C LEU A 113 -13.00 -5.50 5.59
N ALA A 114 -14.15 -5.80 4.99
CA ALA A 114 -15.46 -5.62 5.61
C ALA A 114 -16.02 -6.97 6.07
N ARG A 115 -16.79 -6.96 7.16
CA ARG A 115 -17.50 -8.17 7.61
C ARG A 115 -18.70 -8.37 6.69
N ASN A 116 -18.63 -9.34 5.78
CA ASN A 116 -19.83 -9.82 5.08
C ASN A 116 -20.70 -10.61 6.07
N ALA A 117 -21.56 -9.92 6.81
CA ALA A 117 -22.69 -10.57 7.47
C ALA A 117 -23.80 -10.74 6.42
N VAL A 118 -23.79 -11.89 5.74
CA VAL A 118 -24.98 -12.36 5.02
C VAL A 118 -25.96 -12.83 6.10
N LEU A 119 -27.14 -12.20 6.14
CA LEU A 119 -28.32 -12.68 6.88
C LEU A 119 -28.93 -13.90 6.17
#